data_AF-A0A954ZDP2-F1
#
_entry.id   AF-A0A954ZDP2-F1
#
_cell.length_a   1.000
_cell.length_b   1.000
_cell.length_c   1.000
_cell.angle_alpha   90.00
_cell.angle_beta   90.00
_cell.angle_gamma   90.00
#
_symmetry.space_group_name_H-M   'P 1'
#
loop_
_entity.id
_entity.type
_entity.pdbx_description
1 polymer ?
#
loop_
_entity_poly.entity_id
_entity_poly.type
_entity_poly.pdbx_seq_one_letter_code
_entity_poly.pdbx_strand_id
1 'polypeptide(L)'
;DEGVDWVPYEADDDAGIGRQLSVVDVNNDGLLDMVMGGMKGAHVLTHHVENVSKETWEAAQPKPYDGEQPPATDEAEARRGPKSAINADTGSVPEAIEAESLAFEATAGRAEPQSMAPFAADHWSGDSQIWWTGARPGDSLTLDLPPFTGTIDLEVVLTCARDYGIVQLSLDDQVLGEPIDLYEKQVVTTGVLDFEKIETKGRKHTLTLQLVGANPRAQQAFMAAVDYVRIKQADGTYVAGNATERSEESDAPDVFLAKSVDGQELKLDFESGLLDDWTATGDAFVGQPIQGDVVSQRREDMQSAHAGEYWIGGFERIGDAGTGTLTSQPFVVSHPYASFLANGGQHSETRVELVLKDTGAVIYAANGENSETMRQVVADLRAYLGREIMIRLVDDYQGGWGHLNFDHFRFHESPPGPVDAPIVVLVDDQYPHAGLDAEAAAEAMRLPEGFSVTVGAAEPEVQQPIAMAIDDRGRVWIAEAFEYPVRAEGEQGRDRILIFEDTDGDGRFDKRKVFTDDLIYVSGIEVGHGGVWVGSVPNFYFIPDRDGDDVPDGPAEIIRDGWGGQDQHETLNTFTWGPDG
;
A
#
# COMPACT_ATOMS: atom_id res chain seq x y z
N ASP A 1 -35.39 20.98 -11.69
CA ASP A 1 -34.59 21.57 -10.60
C ASP A 1 -34.56 20.72 -9.32
N GLU A 2 -34.77 19.40 -9.40
CA GLU A 2 -34.45 18.45 -8.32
C GLU A 2 -33.81 17.19 -8.93
N GLY A 3 -32.69 17.38 -9.62
CA GLY A 3 -31.92 16.30 -10.26
C GLY A 3 -30.61 16.07 -9.51
N VAL A 4 -30.11 14.83 -9.54
CA VAL A 4 -28.77 14.47 -9.07
C VAL A 4 -27.73 15.02 -10.05
N ASP A 5 -26.83 15.85 -9.55
CA ASP A 5 -25.58 16.15 -10.24
C ASP A 5 -24.66 14.94 -10.08
N TRP A 6 -24.30 14.33 -11.21
CA TRP A 6 -23.30 13.28 -11.23
C TRP A 6 -21.93 13.94 -11.21
N VAL A 7 -21.27 13.86 -10.07
CA VAL A 7 -19.85 14.20 -9.93
C VAL A 7 -19.05 12.95 -10.29
N PRO A 8 -18.26 12.96 -11.38
CA PRO A 8 -17.33 11.87 -11.65
C PRO A 8 -16.29 11.84 -10.54
N TYR A 9 -16.30 10.76 -9.74
CA TYR A 9 -15.21 10.44 -8.84
C TYR A 9 -14.19 9.60 -9.63
N GLU A 10 -12.95 10.07 -9.71
CA GLU A 10 -11.85 9.20 -10.12
C GLU A 10 -11.68 8.14 -9.02
N ALA A 11 -11.67 6.86 -9.38
CA ALA A 11 -11.39 5.80 -8.43
C ALA A 11 -9.97 6.00 -7.89
N ASP A 12 -9.84 6.31 -6.61
CA ASP A 12 -8.55 6.42 -5.93
C ASP A 12 -8.15 5.10 -5.24
N ASP A 13 -6.94 5.10 -4.69
CA ASP A 13 -6.27 3.95 -4.07
C ASP A 13 -6.98 3.41 -2.80
N ASP A 14 -8.02 4.06 -2.28
CA ASP A 14 -8.74 3.68 -1.05
C ASP A 14 -10.17 3.14 -1.29
N ALA A 15 -10.64 3.07 -2.55
CA ALA A 15 -12.03 2.72 -2.86
C ALA A 15 -12.43 1.23 -2.68
N GLY A 16 -11.51 0.33 -2.35
CA GLY A 16 -11.82 -1.07 -2.00
C GLY A 16 -12.41 -1.94 -3.13
N ILE A 17 -12.18 -1.62 -4.41
CA ILE A 17 -12.72 -2.37 -5.56
C ILE A 17 -11.73 -3.45 -6.04
N GLY A 18 -12.19 -4.71 -6.13
CA GLY A 18 -11.37 -5.89 -6.41
C GLY A 18 -10.75 -5.97 -7.82
N ARG A 19 -9.68 -6.77 -7.94
CA ARG A 19 -8.94 -7.04 -9.20
C ARG A 19 -9.80 -7.90 -10.14
N GLN A 20 -10.00 -7.44 -11.37
CA GLN A 20 -10.57 -8.26 -12.44
C GLN A 20 -9.44 -8.87 -13.27
N LEU A 21 -9.40 -10.20 -13.38
CA LEU A 21 -8.57 -10.93 -14.36
C LEU A 21 -9.45 -11.35 -15.54
N SER A 22 -8.97 -11.16 -16.76
CA SER A 22 -9.64 -11.60 -17.97
C SER A 22 -8.64 -12.23 -18.93
N VAL A 23 -9.01 -13.34 -19.54
CA VAL A 23 -8.21 -14.02 -20.56
C VAL A 23 -8.89 -13.80 -21.90
N VAL A 24 -8.30 -12.96 -22.74
CA VAL A 24 -8.87 -12.54 -24.02
C VAL A 24 -7.76 -12.18 -24.98
N ASP A 25 -7.93 -12.49 -26.26
CA ASP A 25 -7.04 -12.03 -27.33
C ASP A 25 -7.30 -10.53 -27.59
N VAL A 26 -6.53 -9.66 -26.92
CA VAL A 26 -6.78 -8.21 -26.97
C VAL A 26 -6.30 -7.56 -28.26
N ASN A 27 -5.36 -8.21 -28.95
CA ASN A 27 -4.71 -7.66 -30.14
C ASN A 27 -5.16 -8.38 -31.44
N ASN A 28 -6.02 -9.38 -31.31
CA ASN A 28 -6.57 -10.21 -32.38
C ASN A 28 -5.48 -10.96 -33.19
N ASP A 29 -4.42 -11.42 -32.52
CA ASP A 29 -3.33 -12.21 -33.12
C ASP A 29 -3.55 -13.72 -33.05
N GLY A 30 -4.64 -14.15 -32.41
CA GLY A 30 -5.02 -15.55 -32.22
C GLY A 30 -4.40 -16.21 -31.00
N LEU A 31 -3.65 -15.46 -30.17
CA LEU A 31 -3.11 -15.90 -28.88
C LEU A 31 -3.95 -15.28 -27.76
N LEU A 32 -4.18 -16.03 -26.69
CA LEU A 32 -4.90 -15.51 -25.53
C LEU A 32 -3.98 -14.65 -24.69
N ASP A 33 -4.36 -13.41 -24.40
CA ASP A 33 -3.62 -12.51 -23.51
C ASP A 33 -4.25 -12.51 -22.11
N MET A 34 -3.46 -12.16 -21.11
CA MET A 34 -3.98 -11.95 -19.76
C MET A 34 -4.11 -10.45 -19.50
N VAL A 35 -5.32 -10.02 -19.18
CA VAL A 35 -5.64 -8.64 -18.81
C VAL A 35 -5.97 -8.62 -17.33
N MET A 36 -5.20 -7.86 -16.56
CA MET A 36 -5.49 -7.59 -15.16
C MET A 36 -5.86 -6.11 -15.02
N GLY A 37 -7.08 -5.84 -14.59
CA GLY A 37 -7.54 -4.51 -14.21
C GLY A 37 -7.44 -4.30 -12.70
N GLY A 38 -6.86 -3.18 -12.28
CA GLY A 38 -6.83 -2.77 -10.87
C GLY A 38 -6.62 -1.26 -10.69
N MET A 39 -6.45 -0.84 -9.44
CA MET A 39 -6.38 0.57 -9.02
C MET A 39 -5.26 1.38 -9.71
N LYS A 40 -4.17 0.71 -10.13
CA LYS A 40 -3.02 1.31 -10.81
C LYS A 40 -3.09 1.26 -12.33
N GLY A 41 -4.24 0.86 -12.89
CA GLY A 41 -4.48 0.72 -14.32
C GLY A 41 -4.68 -0.73 -14.78
N ALA A 42 -4.69 -0.91 -16.10
CA ALA A 42 -4.78 -2.22 -16.73
C ALA A 42 -3.38 -2.71 -17.14
N HIS A 43 -3.00 -3.88 -16.66
CA HIS A 43 -1.81 -4.58 -17.11
C HIS A 43 -2.23 -5.65 -18.11
N VAL A 44 -1.60 -5.63 -19.28
CA VAL A 44 -1.83 -6.63 -20.33
C VAL A 44 -0.55 -7.41 -20.53
N LEU A 45 -0.59 -8.70 -20.24
CA LEU A 45 0.44 -9.65 -20.63
C LEU A 45 0.06 -10.22 -22.00
N THR A 46 0.77 -9.75 -23.03
CA THR A 46 0.57 -10.25 -24.40
C THR A 46 1.47 -11.43 -24.69
N HIS A 47 0.94 -12.42 -25.40
CA HIS A 47 1.74 -13.55 -25.88
C HIS A 47 2.24 -13.29 -27.31
N HIS A 48 3.39 -13.86 -27.65
CA HIS A 48 3.88 -13.87 -29.02
C HIS A 48 4.57 -15.20 -29.33
N VAL A 49 4.60 -15.57 -30.61
CA VAL A 49 5.25 -16.78 -31.08
C VAL A 49 6.49 -16.40 -31.89
N GLU A 50 7.64 -16.92 -31.47
CA GLU A 50 8.90 -16.80 -32.21
C GLU A 50 9.36 -18.17 -32.72
N ASN A 51 9.81 -18.22 -33.98
CA ASN A 51 10.46 -19.41 -34.52
C ASN A 51 11.92 -19.45 -34.04
N VAL A 52 12.20 -20.28 -33.05
CA VAL A 52 13.54 -20.44 -32.48
C VAL A 52 14.14 -21.81 -32.84
N SER A 53 15.44 -21.97 -32.60
CA SER A 53 16.09 -23.28 -32.71
C SER A 53 15.56 -24.23 -31.64
N LYS A 54 15.63 -25.55 -31.89
CA LYS A 54 15.23 -26.56 -30.90
C LYS A 54 15.99 -26.39 -29.57
N GLU A 55 17.28 -26.07 -29.63
CA GLU A 55 18.13 -25.85 -28.46
C GLU A 55 17.66 -24.62 -27.65
N THR A 56 17.31 -23.53 -28.34
CA THR A 56 16.75 -22.32 -27.72
C THR A 56 15.38 -22.60 -27.08
N TRP A 57 14.52 -23.35 -27.76
CA TRP A 57 13.21 -23.76 -27.24
C TRP A 57 13.35 -24.64 -25.99
N GLU A 58 14.26 -25.62 -26.01
CA GLU A 58 14.56 -26.51 -24.88
C GLU A 58 15.12 -25.73 -23.68
N ALA A 59 15.98 -24.73 -23.92
CA ALA A 59 16.54 -23.88 -22.87
C ALA A 59 15.50 -22.94 -22.21
N ALA A 60 14.48 -22.53 -22.97
CA ALA A 60 13.42 -21.61 -22.52
C ALA A 60 12.17 -22.32 -21.96
N GLN A 61 12.13 -23.66 -21.95
CA GLN A 61 11.00 -24.37 -21.32
C GLN A 61 10.90 -24.01 -19.83
N PRO A 62 9.67 -23.85 -19.29
CA PRO A 62 9.46 -23.79 -17.86
C PRO A 62 10.14 -25.01 -17.24
N LYS A 63 11.14 -24.76 -16.40
CA LYS A 63 11.76 -25.82 -15.61
C LYS A 63 10.89 -25.95 -14.36
N PRO A 64 10.57 -27.18 -13.92
CA PRO A 64 10.12 -27.36 -12.55
C PRO A 64 11.05 -26.56 -11.64
N TYR A 65 10.51 -25.71 -10.77
CA TYR A 65 11.30 -25.14 -9.70
C TYR A 65 11.70 -26.32 -8.82
N ASP A 66 12.90 -26.81 -9.04
CA ASP A 66 13.65 -27.75 -8.22
C ASP A 66 14.59 -27.00 -7.28
N GLY A 67 14.45 -25.66 -7.20
CA GLY A 67 15.10 -24.88 -6.17
C GLY A 67 14.78 -25.46 -4.81
N GLU A 68 15.79 -25.48 -3.96
CA GLU A 68 15.70 -26.12 -2.65
C GLU A 68 14.46 -25.59 -1.92
N GLN A 69 13.65 -26.50 -1.37
CA GLN A 69 12.76 -26.13 -0.28
C GLN A 69 13.59 -25.33 0.73
N PRO A 70 13.04 -24.27 1.35
CA PRO A 70 13.70 -23.63 2.48
C PRO A 70 14.23 -24.72 3.40
N PRO A 71 15.54 -24.74 3.73
CA PRO A 71 16.16 -25.89 4.36
C PRO A 71 15.37 -26.32 5.59
N ALA A 72 15.25 -27.63 5.80
CA ALA A 72 14.62 -28.16 6.99
C ALA A 72 15.26 -27.50 8.23
N THR A 73 14.42 -27.01 9.15
CA THR A 73 14.81 -26.29 10.38
C THR A 73 15.77 -27.07 11.28
N ASP A 74 15.97 -28.35 11.00
CA ASP A 74 16.79 -29.29 11.76
C ASP A 74 18.31 -29.06 11.56
N GLU A 75 18.72 -28.26 10.55
CA GLU A 75 20.13 -27.97 10.24
C GLU A 75 20.53 -26.48 10.42
N ALA A 76 19.60 -25.59 10.77
CA ALA A 76 19.93 -24.16 10.96
C ALA A 76 20.84 -23.96 12.18
N GLU A 77 22.05 -23.47 11.95
CA GLU A 77 23.02 -23.17 13.02
C GLU A 77 23.03 -21.68 13.38
N ALA A 78 23.49 -21.41 14.60
CA ALA A 78 23.79 -20.06 15.05
C ALA A 78 24.98 -19.48 14.28
N ARG A 79 24.72 -18.83 13.13
CA ARG A 79 25.75 -18.10 12.39
C ARG A 79 26.10 -16.81 13.12
N ARG A 80 27.38 -16.61 13.41
CA ARG A 80 27.90 -15.44 14.13
C ARG A 80 29.12 -14.85 13.43
N GLY A 81 29.16 -13.54 13.30
CA GLY A 81 30.24 -12.77 12.72
C GLY A 81 31.10 -12.04 13.76
N PRO A 82 32.13 -11.30 13.31
CA PRO A 82 32.87 -10.38 14.18
C PRO A 82 31.94 -9.27 14.69
N LYS A 83 32.29 -8.68 15.84
CA LYS A 83 31.54 -7.53 16.38
C LYS A 83 31.62 -6.33 15.44
N SER A 84 30.52 -5.60 15.36
CA SER A 84 30.41 -4.35 14.63
C SER A 84 31.43 -3.33 15.14
N ALA A 85 32.10 -2.65 14.22
CA ALA A 85 33.09 -1.62 14.56
C ALA A 85 32.38 -0.27 14.78
N ILE A 86 31.70 -0.14 15.92
CA ILE A 86 30.96 1.07 16.28
C ILE A 86 31.94 2.21 16.57
N ASN A 87 31.72 3.36 15.92
CA ASN A 87 32.46 4.57 16.18
C ASN A 87 32.02 5.16 17.53
N ALA A 88 32.98 5.39 18.43
CA ALA A 88 32.72 5.85 19.79
C ALA A 88 32.14 7.27 19.87
N ASP A 89 32.38 8.10 18.86
CA ASP A 89 31.91 9.49 18.83
C ASP A 89 30.46 9.56 18.31
N THR A 90 30.11 8.74 17.32
CA THR A 90 28.78 8.76 16.69
C THR A 90 27.82 7.71 17.26
N GLY A 91 28.33 6.68 17.94
CA GLY A 91 27.53 5.54 18.39
C GLY A 91 27.05 4.64 17.25
N SER A 92 27.52 4.85 16.02
CA SER A 92 27.09 4.12 14.82
C SER A 92 28.27 3.47 14.09
N VAL A 93 27.98 2.47 13.27
CA VAL A 93 28.95 1.86 12.38
C VAL A 93 29.13 2.76 11.15
N PRO A 94 30.37 3.13 10.78
CA PRO A 94 30.61 3.93 9.58
C PRO A 94 30.01 3.31 8.32
N GLU A 95 29.41 4.16 7.48
CA GLU A 95 28.76 3.78 6.23
C GLU A 95 27.63 2.74 6.36
N ALA A 96 27.11 2.52 7.58
CA ALA A 96 25.93 1.70 7.81
C ALA A 96 24.66 2.38 7.30
N ILE A 97 23.76 1.54 6.79
CA ILE A 97 22.39 1.89 6.47
C ILE A 97 21.55 1.30 7.60
N GLU A 98 21.15 2.17 8.54
CA GLU A 98 20.40 1.74 9.72
C GLU A 98 19.03 1.20 9.30
N ALA A 99 18.71 -0.02 9.71
CA ALA A 99 17.56 -0.74 9.16
C ALA A 99 16.23 -0.11 9.54
N GLU A 100 16.15 0.54 10.71
CA GLU A 100 14.99 1.32 11.16
C GLU A 100 14.74 2.59 10.33
N SER A 101 15.71 3.02 9.52
CA SER A 101 15.58 4.17 8.61
C SER A 101 15.07 3.79 7.22
N LEU A 102 14.97 2.48 6.94
CA LEU A 102 14.50 1.96 5.66
C LEU A 102 12.99 1.87 5.61
N ALA A 103 12.42 2.05 4.42
CA ALA A 103 11.03 1.67 4.17
C ALA A 103 10.93 0.14 4.22
N PHE A 104 9.83 -0.38 4.75
CA PHE A 104 9.64 -1.80 4.93
C PHE A 104 8.19 -2.23 4.70
N GLU A 105 8.04 -3.51 4.36
CA GLU A 105 6.75 -4.18 4.25
C GLU A 105 6.84 -5.54 4.94
N ALA A 106 5.82 -5.90 5.73
CA ALA A 106 5.74 -7.20 6.38
C ALA A 106 4.47 -7.91 5.91
N THR A 107 4.58 -9.19 5.53
CA THR A 107 3.42 -9.98 5.09
C THR A 107 2.45 -10.26 6.23
N ALA A 108 2.95 -10.27 7.47
CA ALA A 108 2.17 -10.38 8.68
C ALA A 108 2.96 -9.81 9.88
N GLY A 109 2.27 -9.63 11.00
CA GLY A 109 2.86 -9.08 12.22
C GLY A 109 3.07 -7.57 12.16
N ARG A 110 3.89 -7.05 13.08
CA ARG A 110 4.22 -5.63 13.19
C ARG A 110 5.73 -5.47 13.22
N ALA A 111 6.25 -4.64 12.31
CA ALA A 111 7.64 -4.19 12.30
C ALA A 111 7.70 -2.72 12.74
N GLU A 112 8.61 -2.38 13.64
CA GLU A 112 8.79 -1.01 14.13
C GLU A 112 10.19 -0.77 14.70
N PRO A 113 10.68 0.48 14.69
CA PRO A 113 11.92 0.83 15.37
C PRO A 113 11.88 0.50 16.86
N GLN A 114 12.95 -0.09 17.40
CA GLN A 114 13.10 -0.40 18.82
C GLN A 114 14.44 0.11 19.34
N SER A 115 14.40 0.88 20.43
CA SER A 115 15.62 1.30 21.13
C SER A 115 16.33 0.10 21.79
N MET A 116 17.63 -0.02 21.53
CA MET A 116 18.50 -1.07 22.02
C MET A 116 19.43 -0.64 23.17
N ALA A 117 19.46 0.65 23.50
CA ALA A 117 20.23 1.21 24.62
C ALA A 117 20.05 0.47 25.99
N PRO A 118 18.88 -0.12 26.33
CA PRO A 118 18.74 -0.87 27.59
C PRO A 118 19.50 -2.21 27.65
N PHE A 119 19.97 -2.76 26.53
CA PHE A 119 20.53 -4.12 26.47
C PHE A 119 22.06 -4.13 26.59
N ALA A 120 22.58 -4.14 27.82
CA ALA A 120 24.02 -4.04 28.09
C ALA A 120 24.89 -5.28 27.71
N ALA A 121 24.31 -6.32 27.12
CA ALA A 121 25.05 -7.53 26.75
C ALA A 121 25.79 -7.40 25.41
N ASP A 122 25.39 -6.45 24.57
CA ASP A 122 26.01 -6.12 23.30
C ASP A 122 25.70 -4.67 22.90
N HIS A 123 26.22 -4.21 21.76
CA HIS A 123 25.90 -2.88 21.22
C HIS A 123 25.40 -2.99 19.77
N TRP A 124 24.43 -2.14 19.44
CA TRP A 124 23.81 -1.98 18.13
C TRP A 124 24.25 -0.65 17.51
N SER A 125 24.28 -0.59 16.18
CA SER A 125 24.56 0.68 15.52
C SER A 125 23.43 1.66 15.82
N GLY A 126 23.75 2.89 16.26
CA GLY A 126 22.74 3.90 16.56
C GLY A 126 21.83 3.59 17.75
N ASP A 127 22.16 2.57 18.56
CA ASP A 127 21.34 2.10 19.70
C ASP A 127 19.89 1.76 19.32
N SER A 128 19.65 1.28 18.10
CA SER A 128 18.32 1.03 17.57
C SER A 128 18.33 -0.10 16.53
N GLN A 129 17.15 -0.59 16.17
CA GLN A 129 16.94 -1.67 15.20
C GLN A 129 15.53 -1.62 14.64
N ILE A 130 15.28 -2.25 13.49
CA ILE A 130 13.91 -2.61 13.06
C ILE A 130 13.51 -3.95 13.68
N TRP A 131 12.49 -3.92 14.55
CA TRP A 131 12.04 -5.08 15.32
C TRP A 131 10.71 -5.60 14.79
N TRP A 132 10.67 -6.90 14.48
CA TRP A 132 9.51 -7.57 13.88
C TRP A 132 8.93 -8.63 14.80
N THR A 133 7.61 -8.53 15.03
CA THR A 133 6.86 -9.34 16.00
C THR A 133 5.53 -9.82 15.44
N GLY A 134 4.97 -10.87 16.03
CA GLY A 134 3.65 -11.38 15.67
C GLY A 134 3.60 -12.17 14.35
N ALA A 135 4.77 -12.51 13.80
CA ALA A 135 4.92 -13.31 12.61
C ALA A 135 4.97 -14.81 12.92
N ARG A 136 4.94 -15.64 11.87
CA ARG A 136 4.99 -17.11 11.91
C ARG A 136 5.87 -17.64 10.76
N PRO A 137 6.29 -18.92 10.81
CA PRO A 137 7.00 -19.53 9.68
C PRO A 137 6.20 -19.39 8.37
N GLY A 138 6.86 -18.91 7.32
CA GLY A 138 6.29 -18.55 6.03
C GLY A 138 6.23 -17.03 5.81
N ASP A 139 6.02 -16.26 6.87
CA ASP A 139 5.92 -14.80 6.79
C ASP A 139 7.27 -14.15 6.47
N SER A 140 7.25 -12.95 5.90
CA SER A 140 8.45 -12.20 5.51
C SER A 140 8.40 -10.73 5.94
N LEU A 141 9.57 -10.18 6.28
CA LEU A 141 9.84 -8.75 6.39
C LEU A 141 10.79 -8.36 5.24
N THR A 142 10.38 -7.38 4.44
CA THR A 142 11.15 -6.86 3.30
C THR A 142 11.55 -5.42 3.57
N LEU A 143 12.84 -5.12 3.40
CA LEU A 143 13.42 -3.78 3.54
C LEU A 143 13.85 -3.24 2.17
N ASP A 144 13.39 -2.04 1.84
CA ASP A 144 13.79 -1.33 0.62
C ASP A 144 15.21 -0.79 0.77
N LEU A 145 16.12 -1.21 -0.11
CA LEU A 145 17.50 -0.74 -0.10
C LEU A 145 17.70 0.48 -1.00
N PRO A 146 18.62 1.41 -0.66
CA PRO A 146 19.01 2.49 -1.56
C PRO A 146 19.50 1.98 -2.91
N PRO A 147 19.42 2.79 -3.98
CA PRO A 147 19.72 2.30 -5.31
C PRO A 147 21.22 2.09 -5.55
N PHE A 148 21.59 0.90 -6.01
CA PHE A 148 22.95 0.55 -6.44
C PHE A 148 22.91 -0.33 -7.69
N THR A 149 24.06 -0.64 -8.29
CA THR A 149 24.15 -1.50 -9.47
C THR A 149 25.42 -2.33 -9.45
N GLY A 150 25.37 -3.52 -10.06
CA GLY A 150 26.56 -4.30 -10.37
C GLY A 150 26.87 -5.32 -9.27
N THR A 151 28.16 -5.66 -9.13
CA THR A 151 28.60 -6.64 -8.13
C THR A 151 28.89 -5.93 -6.80
N ILE A 152 28.36 -6.49 -5.71
CA ILE A 152 28.51 -5.97 -4.36
C ILE A 152 29.01 -7.03 -3.37
N ASP A 153 29.54 -6.58 -2.24
CA ASP A 153 29.59 -7.36 -1.00
C ASP A 153 28.54 -6.78 -0.04
N LEU A 154 27.72 -7.62 0.57
CA LEU A 154 26.66 -7.24 1.50
C LEU A 154 27.02 -7.69 2.92
N GLU A 155 27.03 -6.74 3.85
CA GLU A 155 27.15 -6.98 5.29
C GLU A 155 25.78 -6.76 5.95
N VAL A 156 25.32 -7.70 6.77
CA VAL A 156 24.06 -7.60 7.53
C VAL A 156 24.31 -7.91 9.00
N VAL A 157 23.70 -7.13 9.90
CA VAL A 157 23.69 -7.43 11.33
C VAL A 157 22.25 -7.62 11.80
N LEU A 158 22.00 -8.76 12.46
CA LEU A 158 20.71 -9.12 13.03
C LEU A 158 20.80 -9.21 14.55
N THR A 159 19.66 -9.23 15.22
CA THR A 159 19.59 -9.48 16.67
C THR A 159 19.27 -10.93 16.95
N CYS A 160 19.89 -11.46 18.00
CA CYS A 160 19.64 -12.76 18.57
C CYS A 160 19.01 -12.60 19.96
N ALA A 161 17.97 -13.35 20.26
CA ALA A 161 17.34 -13.37 21.59
C ALA A 161 16.58 -14.67 21.83
N ARG A 162 15.99 -14.80 23.03
CA ARG A 162 15.39 -16.07 23.48
C ARG A 162 14.09 -16.42 22.74
N ASP A 163 13.46 -15.42 22.13
CA ASP A 163 12.15 -15.41 21.48
C ASP A 163 12.26 -15.27 19.96
N TYR A 164 13.48 -15.26 19.43
CA TYR A 164 13.74 -15.05 18.01
C TYR A 164 13.74 -16.37 17.24
N GLY A 165 13.27 -16.29 15.99
CA GLY A 165 13.11 -17.43 15.09
C GLY A 165 14.36 -17.78 14.28
N ILE A 166 14.17 -18.66 13.31
CA ILE A 166 15.14 -18.99 12.26
C ILE A 166 14.71 -18.23 11.00
N VAL A 167 15.63 -17.47 10.40
CA VAL A 167 15.34 -16.65 9.22
C VAL A 167 16.16 -17.08 8.01
N GLN A 168 15.55 -17.06 6.83
CA GLN A 168 16.22 -17.12 5.54
C GLN A 168 16.36 -15.69 5.00
N LEU A 169 17.58 -15.29 4.65
CA LEU A 169 17.83 -14.01 4.00
C LEU A 169 17.80 -14.16 2.48
N SER A 170 17.28 -13.16 1.78
CA SER A 170 17.46 -12.99 0.33
C SER A 170 17.71 -11.53 -0.05
N LEU A 171 18.52 -11.30 -1.09
CA LEU A 171 18.64 -10.01 -1.77
C LEU A 171 17.91 -10.13 -3.10
N ASP A 172 16.83 -9.37 -3.26
CA ASP A 172 15.83 -9.61 -4.31
C ASP A 172 15.36 -11.08 -4.23
N ASP A 173 15.40 -11.80 -5.36
CA ASP A 173 15.08 -13.23 -5.45
C ASP A 173 16.28 -14.15 -5.13
N GLN A 174 17.46 -13.60 -4.77
CA GLN A 174 18.67 -14.38 -4.53
C GLN A 174 18.82 -14.75 -3.05
N VAL A 175 18.66 -16.03 -2.74
CA VAL A 175 18.86 -16.59 -1.39
C VAL A 175 20.31 -16.41 -0.92
N LEU A 176 20.48 -15.84 0.27
CA LEU A 176 21.77 -15.52 0.88
C LEU A 176 22.19 -16.57 1.91
N GLY A 177 22.83 -17.64 1.42
CA GLY A 177 23.32 -18.74 2.26
C GLY A 177 22.20 -19.49 2.99
N GLU A 178 22.59 -20.29 4.00
CA GLU A 178 21.67 -21.12 4.79
C GLU A 178 20.83 -20.30 5.80
N PRO A 179 19.68 -20.82 6.26
CA PRO A 179 18.89 -20.23 7.33
C PRO A 179 19.69 -20.02 8.61
N ILE A 180 19.43 -18.89 9.27
CA ILE A 180 20.19 -18.43 10.43
C ILE A 180 19.33 -18.59 11.68
N ASP A 181 19.83 -19.35 12.66
CA ASP A 181 19.21 -19.43 13.99
C ASP A 181 19.57 -18.20 14.85
N LEU A 182 18.56 -17.38 15.13
CA LEU A 182 18.66 -16.17 15.95
C LEU A 182 18.37 -16.44 17.43
N TYR A 183 18.21 -17.70 17.85
CA TYR A 183 18.07 -18.02 19.26
C TYR A 183 19.34 -17.73 20.06
N GLU A 184 19.21 -16.94 21.14
CA GLU A 184 20.25 -16.76 22.16
C GLU A 184 19.62 -16.48 23.54
N LYS A 185 20.30 -16.84 24.63
CA LYS A 185 19.77 -16.61 25.99
C LYS A 185 19.76 -15.15 26.40
N GLN A 186 20.68 -14.36 25.84
CA GLN A 186 20.80 -12.93 26.04
C GLN A 186 20.48 -12.22 24.72
N VAL A 187 20.03 -10.97 24.83
CA VAL A 187 19.86 -10.11 23.66
C VAL A 187 21.25 -9.65 23.22
N VAL A 188 21.68 -10.10 22.05
CA VAL A 188 23.00 -9.80 21.45
C VAL A 188 22.86 -9.69 19.94
N THR A 189 23.82 -9.11 19.24
CA THR A 189 23.87 -9.13 17.77
C THR A 189 24.39 -10.46 17.24
N THR A 190 24.13 -10.75 15.96
CA THR A 190 24.83 -11.80 15.22
C THR A 190 26.31 -11.49 15.05
N GLY A 191 26.74 -10.24 15.22
CA GLY A 191 27.93 -9.72 14.56
C GLY A 191 27.72 -9.60 13.04
N VAL A 192 28.74 -9.10 12.33
CA VAL A 192 28.69 -8.82 10.89
C VAL A 192 28.64 -10.10 10.07
N LEU A 193 27.49 -10.36 9.44
CA LEU A 193 27.33 -11.44 8.48
C LEU A 193 27.70 -10.93 7.09
N ASP A 194 28.70 -11.56 6.49
CA ASP A 194 29.26 -11.14 5.20
C ASP A 194 28.81 -12.08 4.07
N PHE A 195 28.40 -11.48 2.94
CA PHE A 195 28.01 -12.12 1.70
C PHE A 195 28.72 -11.43 0.51
N GLU A 196 29.79 -12.05 0.02
CA GLU A 196 30.65 -11.46 -1.01
C GLU A 196 30.15 -11.73 -2.45
N LYS A 197 30.45 -10.81 -3.37
CA LYS A 197 30.31 -10.95 -4.83
C LYS A 197 28.90 -11.31 -5.30
N ILE A 198 27.89 -10.66 -4.75
CA ILE A 198 26.51 -10.80 -5.21
C ILE A 198 26.34 -9.99 -6.50
N GLU A 199 25.89 -10.62 -7.57
CA GLU A 199 25.56 -9.93 -8.82
C GLU A 199 24.13 -9.41 -8.79
N THR A 200 23.92 -8.11 -9.02
CA THR A 200 22.56 -7.54 -9.05
C THR A 200 22.17 -7.02 -10.43
N LYS A 201 20.85 -6.97 -10.67
CA LYS A 201 20.25 -6.47 -11.92
C LYS A 201 19.33 -5.29 -11.62
N GLY A 202 19.46 -4.22 -12.39
CA GLY A 202 18.66 -3.02 -12.16
C GLY A 202 19.22 -2.16 -11.04
N ARG A 203 18.40 -1.24 -10.53
CA ARG A 203 18.78 -0.23 -9.52
C ARG A 203 17.98 -0.27 -8.24
N LYS A 204 16.91 -1.06 -8.18
CA LYS A 204 16.03 -1.17 -7.02
C LYS A 204 16.23 -2.55 -6.45
N HIS A 205 16.49 -2.61 -5.15
CA HIS A 205 16.82 -3.85 -4.48
C HIS A 205 16.12 -3.92 -3.13
N THR A 206 15.84 -5.14 -2.69
CA THR A 206 15.22 -5.40 -1.39
C THR A 206 16.01 -6.46 -0.61
N LEU A 207 16.14 -6.27 0.70
CA LEU A 207 16.59 -7.32 1.61
C LEU A 207 15.37 -7.95 2.28
N THR A 208 15.16 -9.25 2.11
CA THR A 208 14.03 -9.97 2.71
C THR A 208 14.52 -10.94 3.78
N LEU A 209 13.79 -10.92 4.90
CA LEU A 209 13.90 -11.87 6.00
C LEU A 209 12.64 -12.72 6.03
N GLN A 210 12.73 -13.97 5.59
CA GLN A 210 11.63 -14.93 5.71
C GLN A 210 11.81 -15.75 6.98
N LEU A 211 10.79 -15.81 7.84
CA LEU A 211 10.77 -16.74 8.98
C LEU A 211 10.55 -18.16 8.45
N VAL A 212 11.44 -19.08 8.77
CA VAL A 212 11.34 -20.48 8.32
C VAL A 212 11.15 -21.45 9.48
N GLY A 213 11.29 -20.99 10.72
CA GLY A 213 11.08 -21.81 11.91
C GLY A 213 11.53 -21.12 13.19
N ALA A 214 11.76 -21.91 14.24
CA ALA A 214 12.39 -21.46 15.47
C ALA A 214 13.14 -22.61 16.15
N ASN A 215 14.22 -22.29 16.87
CA ASN A 215 14.93 -23.27 17.68
C ASN A 215 13.96 -23.90 18.71
N PRO A 216 13.98 -25.23 18.96
CA PRO A 216 13.13 -25.86 19.97
C PRO A 216 13.33 -25.32 21.40
N ARG A 217 14.46 -24.65 21.68
CA ARG A 217 14.77 -24.01 22.96
C ARG A 217 14.31 -22.55 23.03
N ALA A 218 13.91 -21.96 21.90
CA ALA A 218 13.36 -20.62 21.85
C ALA A 218 11.96 -20.59 22.47
N GLN A 219 11.62 -19.44 23.03
CA GLN A 219 10.22 -19.07 23.17
C GLN A 219 9.65 -18.90 21.76
N GLN A 220 8.59 -19.64 21.45
CA GLN A 220 8.02 -19.74 20.11
C GLN A 220 7.19 -18.49 19.75
N ALA A 221 7.83 -17.32 19.82
CA ALA A 221 7.26 -16.01 19.50
C ALA A 221 7.67 -15.52 18.10
N PHE A 222 8.60 -16.24 17.45
CA PHE A 222 9.02 -16.03 16.06
C PHE A 222 9.38 -14.57 15.75
N MET A 223 10.12 -13.93 16.65
CA MET A 223 10.58 -12.56 16.43
C MET A 223 11.84 -12.55 15.56
N ALA A 224 12.09 -11.44 14.89
CA ALA A 224 13.36 -11.16 14.22
C ALA A 224 13.62 -9.66 14.24
N ALA A 225 14.87 -9.26 14.04
CA ALA A 225 15.22 -7.85 13.91
C ALA A 225 16.52 -7.67 13.14
N VAL A 226 16.62 -6.52 12.46
CA VAL A 226 17.82 -6.09 11.72
C VAL A 226 18.34 -4.82 12.39
N ASP A 227 19.64 -4.81 12.67
CA ASP A 227 20.37 -3.63 13.17
C ASP A 227 20.69 -2.72 11.97
N TYR A 228 21.59 -3.16 11.10
CA TYR A 228 21.96 -2.41 9.89
C TYR A 228 22.39 -3.31 8.74
N VAL A 229 22.54 -2.68 7.58
CA VAL A 229 23.21 -3.26 6.40
C VAL A 229 24.34 -2.35 5.91
N ARG A 230 25.40 -2.93 5.32
CA ARG A 230 26.40 -2.18 4.55
C ARG A 230 26.55 -2.81 3.18
N ILE A 231 26.56 -1.98 2.15
CA ILE A 231 26.61 -2.43 0.76
C ILE A 231 27.89 -1.87 0.16
N LYS A 232 28.87 -2.75 -0.04
CA LYS A 232 30.15 -2.38 -0.63
C LYS A 232 30.15 -2.68 -2.11
N GLN A 233 30.39 -1.67 -2.93
CA GLN A 233 30.48 -1.81 -4.38
C GLN A 233 31.85 -2.37 -4.79
N ALA A 234 31.93 -2.92 -6.01
CA ALA A 234 33.16 -3.48 -6.56
C ALA A 234 34.35 -2.49 -6.62
N ASP A 235 34.09 -1.18 -6.65
CA ASP A 235 35.13 -0.14 -6.60
C ASP A 235 35.65 0.15 -5.17
N GLY A 236 35.11 -0.53 -4.17
CA GLY A 236 35.45 -0.40 -2.76
C GLY A 236 34.69 0.69 -2.01
N THR A 237 33.81 1.45 -2.68
CA THR A 237 32.94 2.43 -2.03
C THR A 237 31.73 1.76 -1.39
N TYR A 238 31.19 2.38 -0.34
CA TYR A 238 29.93 1.94 0.24
C TYR A 238 28.78 2.76 -0.33
N VAL A 239 27.65 2.09 -0.58
CA VAL A 239 26.38 2.77 -0.88
C VAL A 239 26.02 3.56 0.36
N ALA A 240 25.85 4.87 0.21
CA ALA A 240 25.36 5.69 1.30
C ALA A 240 23.97 5.18 1.70
N GLY A 241 23.76 4.94 2.99
CA GLY A 241 22.41 4.94 3.53
C GLY A 241 21.76 6.30 3.27
N ASN A 242 20.49 6.47 3.64
CA ASN A 242 19.96 7.81 3.84
C ASN A 242 20.68 8.43 5.07
N ALA A 243 21.98 8.68 4.94
CA ALA A 243 22.84 9.19 5.98
C ALA A 243 22.53 10.68 6.09
N THR A 244 21.68 10.99 7.07
CA THR A 244 21.85 12.20 7.87
C THR A 244 23.26 12.17 8.43
N GLU A 245 24.20 12.79 7.72
CA GLU A 245 25.45 13.24 8.33
C GLU A 245 25.07 14.24 9.42
N ARG A 246 24.92 13.75 10.66
CA ARG A 246 25.01 14.58 11.85
C ARG A 246 26.44 15.09 11.94
N SER A 247 26.74 16.15 11.19
CA SER A 247 27.83 17.04 11.55
C SER A 247 27.45 17.74 12.84
N GLU A 248 28.34 17.67 13.84
CA GLU A 248 28.28 18.50 15.02
C GLU A 248 28.35 19.99 14.63
N GLU A 249 27.21 20.61 14.29
CA GLU A 249 26.99 22.05 14.42
C GLU A 249 25.49 22.41 14.33
N SER A 250 24.92 22.71 15.49
CA SER A 250 23.62 23.34 15.78
C SER A 250 22.35 22.49 15.68
N ASP A 251 21.60 22.46 16.78
CA ASP A 251 20.26 21.86 16.97
C ASP A 251 19.15 22.54 16.14
N ALA A 252 19.41 22.88 14.87
CA ALA A 252 18.36 23.33 13.94
C ALA A 252 17.98 22.15 13.02
N PRO A 253 16.69 21.91 12.76
CA PRO A 253 16.29 20.93 11.75
C PRO A 253 16.93 21.31 10.41
N ASP A 254 17.24 20.32 9.55
CA ASP A 254 17.80 20.45 8.18
C ASP A 254 16.89 21.26 7.26
N VAL A 255 16.75 22.55 7.55
CA VAL A 255 15.74 23.46 7.02
C VAL A 255 16.46 24.64 6.40
N PHE A 256 16.42 24.70 5.07
CA PHE A 256 17.13 25.70 4.28
C PHE A 256 16.16 26.71 3.69
N LEU A 257 16.56 27.99 3.70
CA LEU A 257 15.77 29.05 3.09
C LEU A 257 16.02 29.14 1.58
N ALA A 258 14.97 29.47 0.85
CA ALA A 258 15.05 29.71 -0.58
C ALA A 258 15.92 30.95 -0.89
N LYS A 259 16.79 30.84 -1.89
CA LYS A 259 17.65 31.94 -2.32
C LYS A 259 17.48 32.20 -3.82
N SER A 260 17.51 33.47 -4.21
CA SER A 260 17.61 33.87 -5.60
C SER A 260 18.92 33.38 -6.21
N VAL A 261 19.04 33.44 -7.55
CA VAL A 261 20.27 33.09 -8.27
C VAL A 261 21.49 33.92 -7.83
N ASP A 262 21.26 35.13 -7.32
CA ASP A 262 22.30 36.02 -6.80
C ASP A 262 22.64 35.73 -5.32
N GLY A 263 22.02 34.71 -4.72
CA GLY A 263 22.24 34.28 -3.34
C GLY A 263 21.47 35.06 -2.29
N GLN A 264 20.54 35.93 -2.68
CA GLN A 264 19.68 36.65 -1.75
C GLN A 264 18.60 35.73 -1.18
N GLU A 265 18.50 35.62 0.14
CA GLU A 265 17.41 34.88 0.81
C GLU A 265 16.06 35.56 0.57
N LEU A 266 15.05 34.77 0.22
CA LEU A 266 13.69 35.23 -0.01
C LEU A 266 12.81 35.00 1.22
N LYS A 267 11.89 35.93 1.48
CA LYS A 267 10.93 35.87 2.58
C LYS A 267 9.65 35.17 2.14
N LEU A 268 9.71 33.85 2.07
CA LEU A 268 8.62 32.99 1.61
C LEU A 268 7.72 32.46 2.75
N ASP A 269 7.87 33.01 3.96
CA ASP A 269 7.12 32.70 5.18
C ASP A 269 6.36 33.91 5.74
N PHE A 270 6.34 35.04 5.04
CA PHE A 270 5.55 36.23 5.39
C PHE A 270 5.86 36.90 6.74
N GLU A 271 6.86 36.43 7.49
CA GLU A 271 7.18 36.91 8.85
C GLU A 271 7.66 38.37 8.91
N SER A 272 7.92 39.01 7.77
CA SER A 272 8.10 40.48 7.74
C SER A 272 6.80 41.27 7.88
N GLY A 273 5.64 40.60 7.83
CA GLY A 273 4.31 41.20 7.76
C GLY A 273 4.04 41.89 6.42
N LEU A 274 4.85 41.62 5.39
CA LEU A 274 4.79 42.26 4.08
C LEU A 274 4.93 41.22 2.95
N LEU A 275 4.43 41.55 1.77
CA LEU A 275 4.59 40.78 0.54
C LEU A 275 5.90 41.15 -0.19
N ASP A 276 7.01 41.22 0.54
CA ASP A 276 8.30 41.78 0.06
C ASP A 276 8.79 41.12 -1.24
N ASP A 277 8.74 39.79 -1.29
CA ASP A 277 9.21 38.97 -2.41
C ASP A 277 8.05 38.35 -3.21
N TRP A 278 6.87 38.97 -3.17
CA TRP A 278 5.66 38.44 -3.82
C TRP A 278 4.95 39.50 -4.67
N THR A 279 4.33 39.05 -5.76
CA THR A 279 3.52 39.89 -6.65
C THR A 279 2.09 39.36 -6.69
N ALA A 280 1.14 40.19 -6.27
CA ALA A 280 -0.28 39.88 -6.30
C ALA A 280 -0.93 40.35 -7.61
N THR A 281 -1.91 39.58 -8.09
CA THR A 281 -2.89 39.99 -9.10
C THR A 281 -4.29 39.81 -8.54
N GLY A 282 -5.27 40.53 -9.11
CA GLY A 282 -6.67 40.43 -8.65
C GLY A 282 -6.87 41.04 -7.27
N ASP A 283 -7.90 40.58 -6.56
CA ASP A 283 -8.32 41.08 -5.26
C ASP A 283 -8.27 40.06 -4.11
N ALA A 284 -8.07 38.76 -4.40
CA ALA A 284 -7.96 37.69 -3.39
C ALA A 284 -6.92 37.99 -2.29
N PHE A 285 -5.80 38.60 -2.65
CA PHE A 285 -4.68 38.84 -1.73
C PHE A 285 -4.59 40.28 -1.19
N VAL A 286 -5.67 41.07 -1.31
CA VAL A 286 -5.69 42.44 -0.77
C VAL A 286 -5.67 42.42 0.75
N GLY A 287 -4.69 43.11 1.36
CA GLY A 287 -4.58 43.23 2.82
C GLY A 287 -3.97 42.00 3.50
N GLN A 288 -3.22 41.19 2.74
CA GLN A 288 -2.37 40.09 3.19
C GLN A 288 -0.92 40.58 3.47
N PRO A 289 -0.12 39.86 4.28
CA PRO A 289 -0.49 38.67 5.07
C PRO A 289 -1.37 38.99 6.28
N ILE A 290 -1.98 37.96 6.86
CA ILE A 290 -2.77 38.03 8.09
C ILE A 290 -1.86 37.81 9.28
N GLN A 291 -2.08 38.60 10.34
CA GLN A 291 -1.36 38.45 11.60
C GLN A 291 -2.16 37.59 12.59
N GLY A 292 -1.53 36.54 13.10
CA GLY A 292 -2.05 35.66 14.14
C GLY A 292 -3.21 34.77 13.69
N ASP A 293 -3.67 33.93 14.61
CA ASP A 293 -4.74 32.98 14.35
C ASP A 293 -6.12 33.65 14.45
N VAL A 294 -6.57 34.19 13.32
CA VAL A 294 -7.90 34.79 13.19
C VAL A 294 -9.00 33.75 12.94
N VAL A 295 -8.63 32.54 12.49
CA VAL A 295 -9.57 31.44 12.21
C VAL A 295 -10.27 31.03 13.51
N SER A 296 -9.51 30.72 14.57
CA SER A 296 -10.06 30.35 15.89
C SER A 296 -10.93 31.45 16.52
N GLN A 297 -10.87 32.69 16.03
CA GLN A 297 -11.72 33.78 16.51
C GLN A 297 -13.09 33.79 15.84
N ARG A 298 -13.22 33.22 14.63
CA ARG A 298 -14.47 33.18 13.86
C ARG A 298 -15.15 31.82 13.82
N ARG A 299 -14.45 30.74 14.19
CA ARG A 299 -14.99 29.37 14.25
C ARG A 299 -14.33 28.57 15.38
N GLU A 300 -15.04 27.56 15.88
CA GLU A 300 -14.63 26.77 17.05
C GLU A 300 -13.95 25.43 16.67
N ASP A 301 -14.11 24.98 15.43
CA ASP A 301 -13.72 23.64 14.96
C ASP A 301 -12.40 23.60 14.18
N MET A 302 -11.84 24.76 13.80
CA MET A 302 -10.57 24.85 13.08
C MET A 302 -9.75 26.07 13.53
N GLN A 303 -8.45 26.00 13.27
CA GLN A 303 -7.45 27.04 13.50
C GLN A 303 -6.60 27.21 12.24
N SER A 304 -5.84 28.29 12.09
CA SER A 304 -4.95 28.47 10.93
C SER A 304 -3.75 27.50 10.91
N ALA A 305 -3.21 27.18 12.10
CA ALA A 305 -1.99 26.36 12.26
C ALA A 305 -0.79 26.84 11.43
N HIS A 306 -0.66 28.17 11.26
CA HIS A 306 0.51 28.80 10.64
C HIS A 306 1.74 28.71 11.54
N ALA A 307 2.91 28.92 10.94
CA ALA A 307 4.18 28.89 11.64
C ALA A 307 4.77 30.29 11.74
N GLY A 308 4.81 30.82 12.96
CA GLY A 308 5.22 32.19 13.22
C GLY A 308 4.01 33.08 13.52
N GLU A 309 4.03 34.31 13.03
CA GLU A 309 2.99 35.31 13.30
C GLU A 309 2.18 35.69 12.06
N TYR A 310 2.68 35.45 10.85
CA TYR A 310 2.06 35.92 9.62
C TYR A 310 1.86 34.80 8.62
N TRP A 311 0.75 34.86 7.87
CA TRP A 311 0.40 33.83 6.89
C TRP A 311 -0.55 34.37 5.81
N ILE A 312 -0.74 33.62 4.72
CA ILE A 312 -1.74 33.93 3.70
C ILE A 312 -3.03 33.20 4.02
N GLY A 313 -4.11 33.95 4.26
CA GLY A 313 -5.46 33.40 4.41
C GLY A 313 -6.42 34.06 3.44
N GLY A 314 -6.67 33.45 2.28
CA GLY A 314 -7.45 34.07 1.19
C GLY A 314 -8.84 34.51 1.60
N PHE A 315 -9.47 33.79 2.55
CA PHE A 315 -10.78 34.12 3.08
C PHE A 315 -10.82 35.42 3.91
N GLU A 316 -9.74 35.76 4.63
CA GLU A 316 -9.82 36.61 5.82
C GLU A 316 -10.13 38.10 5.55
N ARG A 317 -10.04 38.54 4.29
CA ARG A 317 -10.29 39.94 3.90
C ARG A 317 -11.49 40.11 2.99
N ILE A 318 -11.58 39.28 1.96
CA ILE A 318 -12.57 39.40 0.88
C ILE A 318 -13.58 38.23 0.88
N GLY A 319 -13.30 37.17 1.65
CA GLY A 319 -14.05 35.91 1.60
C GLY A 319 -13.84 35.18 0.28
N ASP A 320 -14.68 34.17 0.02
CA ASP A 320 -14.63 33.31 -1.17
C ASP A 320 -14.89 34.02 -2.51
N ALA A 321 -15.18 35.32 -2.51
CA ALA A 321 -15.46 36.06 -3.74
C ALA A 321 -14.20 36.60 -4.43
N GLY A 322 -13.09 36.70 -3.68
CA GLY A 322 -11.83 37.21 -4.18
C GLY A 322 -11.24 36.29 -5.23
N THR A 323 -10.59 36.86 -6.25
CA THR A 323 -9.87 36.05 -7.25
C THR A 323 -8.49 36.63 -7.56
N GLY A 324 -7.55 35.80 -8.00
CA GLY A 324 -6.24 36.22 -8.44
C GLY A 324 -5.11 35.27 -8.09
N THR A 325 -3.88 35.77 -8.17
CA THR A 325 -2.68 34.98 -7.89
C THR A 325 -1.71 35.75 -7.00
N LEU A 326 -0.93 35.02 -6.22
CA LEU A 326 0.21 35.56 -5.48
C LEU A 326 1.45 34.75 -5.87
N THR A 327 2.37 35.40 -6.59
CA THR A 327 3.55 34.73 -7.17
C THR A 327 4.83 35.25 -6.52
N SER A 328 5.69 34.35 -6.06
CA SER A 328 6.98 34.71 -5.45
C SER A 328 7.98 35.22 -6.50
N GLN A 329 9.03 35.90 -6.05
CA GLN A 329 10.26 36.04 -6.82
C GLN A 329 10.86 34.65 -7.11
N PRO A 330 11.61 34.49 -8.21
CA PRO A 330 12.24 33.22 -8.54
C PRO A 330 13.41 32.89 -7.61
N PHE A 331 13.55 31.61 -7.30
CA PHE A 331 14.64 31.06 -6.49
C PHE A 331 15.16 29.75 -7.05
N VAL A 332 16.40 29.40 -6.67
CA VAL A 332 17.05 28.17 -7.13
C VAL A 332 16.61 27.01 -6.24
N VAL A 333 16.26 25.88 -6.87
CA VAL A 333 16.10 24.59 -6.18
C VAL A 333 17.48 24.13 -5.71
N SER A 334 17.81 24.45 -4.46
CA SER A 334 19.09 24.14 -3.85
C SER A 334 19.16 22.76 -3.20
N HIS A 335 18.00 22.20 -2.85
CA HIS A 335 17.89 20.94 -2.10
C HIS A 335 16.83 20.03 -2.72
N PRO A 336 16.94 18.70 -2.50
CA PRO A 336 16.11 17.71 -3.17
C PRO A 336 14.63 17.72 -2.75
N TYR A 337 14.29 18.25 -1.58
CA TYR A 337 12.91 18.31 -1.10
C TYR A 337 12.54 19.72 -0.67
N ALA A 338 11.27 20.07 -0.79
CA ALA A 338 10.70 21.26 -0.20
C ALA A 338 9.47 20.91 0.64
N SER A 339 9.19 21.73 1.65
CA SER A 339 7.89 21.71 2.32
C SER A 339 7.33 23.11 2.51
N PHE A 340 6.02 23.17 2.69
CA PHE A 340 5.28 24.37 3.04
C PHE A 340 4.01 23.98 3.79
N LEU A 341 3.37 24.94 4.45
CA LEU A 341 2.05 24.78 5.05
C LEU A 341 1.01 25.25 4.04
N ALA A 342 0.01 24.40 3.75
CA ALA A 342 -1.11 24.79 2.91
C ALA A 342 -2.38 24.00 3.25
N ASN A 343 -3.54 24.62 3.00
CA ASN A 343 -4.86 24.00 2.96
C ASN A 343 -5.85 24.97 2.27
N GLY A 344 -7.15 24.86 2.55
CA GLY A 344 -8.21 25.67 1.96
C GLY A 344 -9.15 24.82 1.12
N GLY A 345 -9.65 25.36 0.02
CA GLY A 345 -10.56 24.65 -0.89
C GLY A 345 -9.93 23.48 -1.64
N GLN A 346 -10.73 22.44 -1.86
CA GLN A 346 -10.35 21.26 -2.66
C GLN A 346 -10.45 21.46 -4.18
N HIS A 347 -10.87 22.65 -4.63
CA HIS A 347 -11.13 22.92 -6.04
C HIS A 347 -9.82 23.05 -6.81
N SER A 348 -9.83 22.65 -8.09
CA SER A 348 -8.64 22.74 -8.93
C SER A 348 -8.18 24.19 -9.16
N GLU A 349 -9.10 25.15 -9.03
CA GLU A 349 -8.90 26.58 -9.19
C GLU A 349 -8.37 27.26 -7.92
N THR A 350 -8.28 26.55 -6.80
CA THR A 350 -7.70 26.99 -5.52
C THR A 350 -6.52 26.11 -5.15
N ARG A 351 -5.30 26.53 -5.50
CA ARG A 351 -4.11 25.66 -5.39
C ARG A 351 -2.80 26.41 -5.19
N VAL A 352 -1.82 25.69 -4.65
CA VAL A 352 -0.41 26.09 -4.62
C VAL A 352 0.31 25.42 -5.77
N GLU A 353 1.10 26.16 -6.54
CA GLU A 353 1.92 25.63 -7.62
C GLU A 353 3.40 25.94 -7.41
N LEU A 354 4.27 24.99 -7.74
CA LEU A 354 5.67 25.26 -8.04
C LEU A 354 5.84 25.29 -9.56
N VAL A 355 6.38 26.39 -10.07
CA VAL A 355 6.47 26.67 -11.52
C VAL A 355 7.89 26.97 -11.93
N LEU A 356 8.34 26.38 -13.04
CA LEU A 356 9.64 26.67 -13.64
C LEU A 356 9.68 28.11 -14.16
N LYS A 357 10.70 28.88 -13.78
CA LYS A 357 10.86 30.30 -14.16
C LYS A 357 10.94 30.51 -15.68
N ASP A 358 11.62 29.62 -16.38
CA ASP A 358 11.95 29.76 -17.79
C ASP A 358 10.78 29.41 -18.73
N THR A 359 9.99 28.40 -18.37
CA THR A 359 8.90 27.86 -19.20
C THR A 359 7.52 28.21 -18.69
N GLY A 360 7.39 28.56 -17.40
CA GLY A 360 6.11 28.68 -16.71
C GLY A 360 5.40 27.34 -16.49
N ALA A 361 6.07 26.22 -16.73
CA ALA A 361 5.49 24.89 -16.54
C ALA A 361 5.32 24.58 -15.05
N VAL A 362 4.14 24.09 -14.68
CA VAL A 362 3.83 23.61 -13.32
C VAL A 362 4.52 22.27 -13.13
N ILE A 363 5.38 22.19 -12.11
CA ILE A 363 6.14 20.96 -11.77
C ILE A 363 5.61 20.27 -10.52
N TYR A 364 4.80 20.98 -9.74
CA TYR A 364 4.10 20.47 -8.57
C TYR A 364 2.86 21.33 -8.32
N ALA A 365 1.77 20.70 -7.90
CA ALA A 365 0.56 21.41 -7.46
C ALA A 365 -0.06 20.70 -6.25
N ALA A 366 -0.66 21.47 -5.34
CA ALA A 366 -1.41 20.96 -4.20
C ALA A 366 -2.66 21.81 -3.95
N ASN A 367 -3.78 21.14 -3.69
CA ASN A 367 -5.06 21.75 -3.32
C ASN A 367 -5.32 21.52 -1.83
N GLY A 368 -6.34 22.18 -1.27
CA GLY A 368 -6.79 21.96 0.11
C GLY A 368 -7.82 20.82 0.25
N GLU A 369 -8.35 20.68 1.46
CA GLU A 369 -9.28 19.63 1.89
C GLU A 369 -10.54 20.22 2.52
N ASN A 370 -10.94 21.43 2.10
CA ASN A 370 -11.97 22.24 2.74
C ASN A 370 -11.69 22.45 4.24
N SER A 371 -10.45 22.86 4.56
CA SER A 371 -10.02 23.11 5.92
C SER A 371 -9.19 24.38 6.02
N GLU A 372 -9.42 25.14 7.10
CA GLU A 372 -8.62 26.33 7.41
C GLU A 372 -7.29 25.97 8.07
N THR A 373 -7.22 24.76 8.64
CA THR A 373 -6.06 24.24 9.35
C THR A 373 -5.03 23.76 8.36
N MET A 374 -3.98 24.57 8.19
CA MET A 374 -2.88 24.26 7.30
C MET A 374 -2.18 22.98 7.74
N ARG A 375 -1.80 22.17 6.74
CA ARG A 375 -0.99 20.97 6.93
C ARG A 375 0.33 21.11 6.19
N GLN A 376 1.31 20.33 6.61
CA GLN A 376 2.54 20.25 5.84
C GLN A 376 2.29 19.54 4.51
N VAL A 377 2.77 20.17 3.44
CA VAL A 377 2.83 19.63 2.09
C VAL A 377 4.30 19.47 1.73
N VAL A 378 4.65 18.33 1.15
CA VAL A 378 6.03 17.99 0.77
C VAL A 378 6.11 17.79 -0.74
N ALA A 379 7.10 18.43 -1.37
CA ALA A 379 7.38 18.32 -2.79
C ALA A 379 8.76 17.70 -3.03
N ASP A 380 8.82 16.66 -3.87
CA ASP A 380 10.07 16.10 -4.38
C ASP A 380 10.57 16.94 -5.56
N LEU A 381 11.73 17.55 -5.37
CA LEU A 381 12.36 18.45 -6.32
C LEU A 381 13.69 17.92 -6.85
N ARG A 382 14.02 16.64 -6.63
CA ARG A 382 15.28 16.02 -7.07
C ARG A 382 15.56 16.22 -8.55
N ALA A 383 14.53 16.09 -9.39
CA ALA A 383 14.63 16.28 -10.85
C ALA A 383 14.91 17.73 -11.28
N TYR A 384 14.76 18.69 -10.37
CA TYR A 384 14.81 20.13 -10.63
C TYR A 384 15.96 20.84 -9.92
N LEU A 385 16.87 20.10 -9.26
CA LEU A 385 18.06 20.65 -8.62
C LEU A 385 18.82 21.60 -9.56
N GLY A 386 19.15 22.79 -9.04
CA GLY A 386 19.83 23.86 -9.78
C GLY A 386 18.96 24.64 -10.77
N ARG A 387 17.67 24.29 -10.94
CA ARG A 387 16.72 25.08 -11.75
C ARG A 387 16.14 26.22 -10.92
N GLU A 388 15.75 27.31 -11.60
CA GLU A 388 14.99 28.39 -10.98
C GLU A 388 13.48 28.10 -11.05
N ILE A 389 12.79 28.19 -9.92
CA ILE A 389 11.35 28.02 -9.78
C ILE A 389 10.72 29.24 -9.08
N MET A 390 9.40 29.33 -9.10
CA MET A 390 8.58 30.27 -8.32
C MET A 390 7.46 29.50 -7.62
N ILE A 391 6.95 30.03 -6.52
CA ILE A 391 5.69 29.59 -5.93
C ILE A 391 4.59 30.47 -6.51
N ARG A 392 3.49 29.87 -6.95
CA ARG A 392 2.29 30.59 -7.39
C ARG A 392 1.08 30.07 -6.65
N LEU A 393 0.51 30.91 -5.81
CA LEU A 393 -0.79 30.68 -5.18
C LEU A 393 -1.86 31.13 -6.17
N VAL A 394 -2.83 30.27 -6.46
CA VAL A 394 -3.92 30.52 -7.40
C VAL A 394 -5.23 30.41 -6.65
N ASP A 395 -6.00 31.48 -6.63
CA ASP A 395 -7.30 31.57 -5.98
C ASP A 395 -8.31 32.09 -7.01
N ASP A 396 -8.95 31.21 -7.77
CA ASP A 396 -9.81 31.58 -8.90
C ASP A 396 -11.23 30.96 -8.82
N TYR A 397 -11.59 30.31 -7.71
CA TYR A 397 -12.93 29.74 -7.49
C TYR A 397 -13.80 30.67 -6.64
N GLN A 398 -15.06 30.90 -7.04
CA GLN A 398 -15.96 31.84 -6.34
C GLN A 398 -17.11 31.17 -5.55
N GLY A 399 -17.04 29.85 -5.35
CA GLY A 399 -18.01 29.10 -4.54
C GLY A 399 -17.54 28.90 -3.10
N GLY A 400 -18.27 28.08 -2.33
CA GLY A 400 -17.86 27.75 -0.96
C GLY A 400 -16.46 27.11 -0.94
N TRP A 401 -15.62 27.57 -0.02
CA TRP A 401 -14.18 27.24 0.01
C TRP A 401 -13.41 27.70 -1.24
N GLY A 402 -13.83 28.83 -1.82
CA GLY A 402 -13.13 29.54 -2.89
C GLY A 402 -11.97 30.36 -2.37
N HIS A 403 -11.07 29.72 -1.62
CA HIS A 403 -9.85 30.34 -1.13
C HIS A 403 -8.79 29.27 -0.80
N LEU A 404 -7.55 29.71 -0.61
CA LEU A 404 -6.47 28.87 -0.08
C LEU A 404 -5.74 29.55 1.08
N ASN A 405 -5.10 28.72 1.90
CA ASN A 405 -4.22 29.13 2.98
C ASN A 405 -2.80 28.65 2.69
N PHE A 406 -1.79 29.49 2.93
CA PHE A 406 -0.39 29.17 2.63
C PHE A 406 0.59 29.85 3.59
N ASP A 407 1.64 29.12 3.97
CA ASP A 407 2.72 29.62 4.81
C ASP A 407 4.02 28.77 4.70
N HIS A 408 5.13 29.30 5.22
CA HIS A 408 6.30 28.55 5.68
C HIS A 408 7.03 27.66 4.66
N PHE A 409 7.36 28.19 3.48
CA PHE A 409 8.16 27.43 2.51
C PHE A 409 9.60 27.21 2.97
N ARG A 410 10.09 25.96 2.88
CA ARG A 410 11.43 25.50 3.28
C ARG A 410 11.99 24.44 2.34
N PHE A 411 13.31 24.37 2.24
CA PHE A 411 14.05 23.30 1.57
C PHE A 411 14.64 22.31 2.58
N HIS A 412 14.84 21.06 2.16
CA HIS A 412 15.34 19.97 3.01
C HIS A 412 16.26 19.03 2.22
N GLU A 413 17.30 18.51 2.88
CA GLU A 413 18.20 17.49 2.32
C GLU A 413 17.56 16.09 2.26
N SER A 414 16.65 15.81 3.17
CA SER A 414 15.84 14.57 3.22
C SER A 414 14.35 14.92 3.25
N PRO A 415 13.43 13.99 2.90
CA PRO A 415 12.01 14.27 3.03
C PRO A 415 11.70 14.59 4.50
N PRO A 416 11.14 15.76 4.83
CA PRO A 416 10.74 16.04 6.20
C PRO A 416 9.70 15.01 6.63
N GLY A 417 9.85 14.48 7.84
CA GLY A 417 8.96 13.44 8.38
C GLY A 417 7.50 13.90 8.39
N PRO A 418 6.54 12.96 8.33
CA PRO A 418 5.12 13.30 8.39
C PRO A 418 4.84 14.08 9.68
N VAL A 419 4.27 15.28 9.55
CA VAL A 419 3.58 15.93 10.67
C VAL A 419 2.29 15.16 10.86
N ASP A 420 1.99 14.72 12.09
CA ASP A 420 0.76 14.01 12.43
C ASP A 420 -0.43 14.62 11.68
N ALA A 421 -1.04 13.84 10.78
CA ALA A 421 -2.24 14.28 10.11
C ALA A 421 -3.30 14.60 11.17
N PRO A 422 -4.00 15.74 11.10
CA PRO A 422 -5.15 15.94 11.97
C PRO A 422 -6.11 14.76 11.77
N ILE A 423 -6.66 14.26 12.86
CA ILE A 423 -7.67 13.21 12.83
C ILE A 423 -8.82 13.69 11.95
N VAL A 424 -8.94 13.11 10.75
CA VAL A 424 -10.11 13.26 9.90
C VAL A 424 -11.25 12.54 10.61
N VAL A 425 -12.16 13.30 11.21
CA VAL A 425 -13.42 12.74 11.70
C VAL A 425 -14.29 12.50 10.48
N LEU A 426 -14.23 11.28 9.95
CA LEU A 426 -15.17 10.84 8.92
C LEU A 426 -16.59 10.93 9.51
N VAL A 427 -17.48 11.60 8.80
CA VAL A 427 -18.91 11.62 9.14
C VAL A 427 -19.46 10.26 8.76
N ASP A 428 -20.20 9.60 9.65
CA ASP A 428 -20.83 8.31 9.34
C ASP A 428 -21.62 8.39 8.03
N ASP A 429 -21.36 7.44 7.13
CA ASP A 429 -22.14 7.26 5.92
C ASP A 429 -23.63 7.12 6.27
N GLN A 430 -24.46 7.94 5.64
CA GLN A 430 -25.90 7.75 5.74
C GLN A 430 -26.32 6.69 4.71
N TYR A 431 -26.86 5.59 5.22
CA TYR A 431 -27.45 4.51 4.43
C TYR A 431 -28.99 4.68 4.42
N PRO A 432 -29.57 5.55 3.57
CA PRO A 432 -31.00 5.89 3.61
C PRO A 432 -31.94 4.70 3.37
N HIS A 433 -31.41 3.59 2.87
CA HIS A 433 -32.14 2.37 2.53
C HIS A 433 -31.66 1.14 3.34
N ALA A 434 -30.93 1.35 4.44
CA ALA A 434 -30.52 0.25 5.31
C ALA A 434 -31.73 -0.46 5.94
N GLY A 435 -31.75 -1.79 5.86
CA GLY A 435 -32.76 -2.63 6.52
C GLY A 435 -34.10 -2.74 5.78
N LEU A 436 -34.18 -2.37 4.50
CA LEU A 436 -35.33 -2.70 3.66
C LEU A 436 -35.45 -4.22 3.46
N ASP A 437 -36.68 -4.71 3.33
CA ASP A 437 -36.91 -6.05 2.78
C ASP A 437 -36.60 -6.09 1.28
N ALA A 438 -36.48 -7.28 0.70
CA ALA A 438 -35.98 -7.44 -0.67
C ALA A 438 -36.85 -6.74 -1.73
N GLU A 439 -38.17 -6.76 -1.59
CA GLU A 439 -39.08 -6.10 -2.55
C GLU A 439 -38.98 -4.58 -2.42
N ALA A 440 -38.98 -4.05 -1.19
CA ALA A 440 -38.78 -2.61 -0.97
C ALA A 440 -37.38 -2.15 -1.43
N ALA A 441 -36.35 -2.98 -1.27
CA ALA A 441 -35.00 -2.70 -1.76
C ALA A 441 -34.97 -2.65 -3.28
N ALA A 442 -35.62 -3.60 -3.97
CA ALA A 442 -35.76 -3.60 -5.42
C ALA A 442 -36.53 -2.37 -5.94
N GLU A 443 -37.61 -1.97 -5.26
CA GLU A 443 -38.38 -0.76 -5.57
C GLU A 443 -37.57 0.53 -5.36
N ALA A 444 -36.65 0.55 -4.40
CA ALA A 444 -35.78 1.69 -4.13
C ALA A 444 -34.64 1.85 -5.14
N MET A 445 -34.36 0.83 -5.97
CA MET A 445 -33.29 0.90 -6.98
C MET A 445 -33.61 1.91 -8.08
N ARG A 446 -32.61 2.70 -8.46
CA ARG A 446 -32.68 3.55 -9.66
C ARG A 446 -32.07 2.79 -10.83
N LEU A 447 -32.89 2.49 -11.83
CA LEU A 447 -32.49 1.70 -13.00
C LEU A 447 -32.33 2.59 -14.24
N PRO A 448 -31.43 2.23 -15.18
CA PRO A 448 -31.40 2.85 -16.50
C PRO A 448 -32.72 2.65 -17.26
N GLU A 449 -33.01 3.54 -18.22
CA GLU A 449 -34.21 3.42 -19.04
C GLU A 449 -34.25 2.08 -19.80
N GLY A 450 -35.39 1.40 -19.76
CA GLY A 450 -35.59 0.09 -20.41
C GLY A 450 -35.22 -1.13 -19.57
N PHE A 451 -34.69 -0.94 -18.35
CA PHE A 451 -34.39 -2.02 -17.42
C PHE A 451 -35.49 -2.19 -16.38
N SER A 452 -35.66 -3.42 -15.90
CA SER A 452 -36.51 -3.78 -14.77
C SER A 452 -35.74 -4.67 -13.81
N VAL A 453 -36.07 -4.59 -12.52
CA VAL A 453 -35.53 -5.46 -11.47
C VAL A 453 -36.66 -6.32 -10.92
N THR A 454 -36.35 -7.56 -10.54
CA THR A 454 -37.28 -8.48 -9.89
C THR A 454 -36.50 -9.27 -8.84
N VAL A 455 -37.10 -9.46 -7.67
CA VAL A 455 -36.50 -10.26 -6.60
C VAL A 455 -36.61 -11.73 -6.96
N GLY A 456 -35.47 -12.38 -7.23
CA GLY A 456 -35.41 -13.82 -7.54
C GLY A 456 -35.47 -14.72 -6.31
N ALA A 457 -34.71 -14.38 -5.26
CA ALA A 457 -34.69 -15.02 -3.95
C ALA A 457 -34.23 -14.02 -2.87
N ALA A 458 -34.65 -14.24 -1.63
CA ALA A 458 -34.28 -13.40 -0.48
C ALA A 458 -34.29 -14.22 0.83
N GLU A 459 -33.91 -13.62 1.95
CA GLU A 459 -34.05 -14.27 3.26
C GLU A 459 -35.52 -14.65 3.55
N PRO A 460 -35.79 -15.85 4.10
CA PRO A 460 -34.83 -16.84 4.62
C PRO A 460 -34.40 -17.92 3.61
N GLU A 461 -34.75 -17.80 2.34
CA GLU A 461 -34.49 -18.82 1.32
C GLU A 461 -33.01 -18.89 0.93
N VAL A 462 -32.33 -17.75 0.96
CA VAL A 462 -30.88 -17.59 0.78
C VAL A 462 -30.34 -16.58 1.79
N GLN A 463 -29.18 -16.86 2.39
CA GLN A 463 -28.51 -15.98 3.36
C GLN A 463 -27.01 -15.93 3.06
N GLN A 464 -26.41 -14.74 3.01
CA GLN A 464 -24.98 -14.58 2.72
C GLN A 464 -24.52 -15.33 1.44
N PRO A 465 -25.15 -15.09 0.27
CA PRO A 465 -24.65 -15.64 -0.98
C PRO A 465 -23.28 -15.03 -1.30
N ILE A 466 -22.25 -15.87 -1.49
CA ILE A 466 -20.87 -15.40 -1.72
C ILE A 466 -20.36 -15.70 -3.14
N ALA A 467 -20.92 -16.71 -3.80
CA ALA A 467 -20.65 -17.04 -5.19
C ALA A 467 -21.86 -17.70 -5.84
N MET A 468 -21.96 -17.63 -7.17
CA MET A 468 -23.02 -18.29 -7.93
C MET A 468 -22.51 -18.84 -9.26
N ALA A 469 -23.18 -19.86 -9.77
CA ALA A 469 -22.98 -20.43 -11.10
C ALA A 469 -24.35 -20.68 -11.77
N ILE A 470 -24.37 -20.74 -13.10
CA ILE A 470 -25.57 -21.07 -13.88
C ILE A 470 -25.30 -22.33 -14.67
N ASP A 471 -26.16 -23.33 -14.53
CA ASP A 471 -26.02 -24.58 -15.27
C ASP A 471 -26.64 -24.52 -16.68
N ASP A 472 -26.44 -25.57 -17.47
CA ASP A 472 -26.95 -25.71 -18.84
C ASP A 472 -28.48 -25.75 -18.93
N ARG A 473 -29.16 -25.91 -17.80
CA ARG A 473 -30.63 -25.87 -17.66
C ARG A 473 -31.14 -24.50 -17.24
N GLY A 474 -30.25 -23.51 -17.05
CA GLY A 474 -30.59 -22.15 -16.64
C GLY A 474 -30.92 -22.01 -15.15
N ARG A 475 -30.57 -22.99 -14.33
CA ARG A 475 -30.76 -22.93 -12.87
C ARG A 475 -29.61 -22.19 -12.22
N VAL A 476 -29.89 -21.48 -11.13
CA VAL A 476 -28.89 -20.74 -10.38
C VAL A 476 -28.42 -21.56 -9.20
N TRP A 477 -27.13 -21.83 -9.15
CA TRP A 477 -26.46 -22.49 -8.04
C TRP A 477 -25.78 -21.45 -7.17
N ILE A 478 -25.95 -21.54 -5.85
CA ILE A 478 -25.45 -20.53 -4.91
C ILE A 478 -24.58 -21.19 -3.83
N ALA A 479 -23.40 -20.62 -3.60
CA ALA A 479 -22.61 -20.87 -2.40
C ALA A 479 -23.10 -19.97 -1.26
N GLU A 480 -23.67 -20.58 -0.23
CA GLU A 480 -24.27 -19.95 0.95
C GLU A 480 -23.30 -20.04 2.14
N ALA A 481 -22.77 -18.91 2.62
CA ALA A 481 -21.65 -18.87 3.59
C ALA A 481 -22.09 -18.45 5.00
N PHE A 482 -22.40 -19.42 5.86
CA PHE A 482 -22.77 -19.23 7.27
C PHE A 482 -21.61 -19.25 8.25
N GLU A 483 -20.45 -19.78 7.84
CA GLU A 483 -19.26 -19.81 8.68
C GLU A 483 -18.45 -18.51 8.60
N TYR A 484 -18.78 -17.60 7.67
CA TYR A 484 -18.17 -16.27 7.55
C TYR A 484 -19.02 -15.16 8.22
N PRO A 485 -18.41 -14.16 8.89
CA PRO A 485 -16.98 -14.03 9.24
C PRO A 485 -16.61 -14.77 10.54
N VAL A 486 -17.61 -15.29 11.26
CA VAL A 486 -17.42 -15.98 12.53
C VAL A 486 -18.01 -17.38 12.45
N ARG A 487 -17.12 -18.37 12.40
CA ARG A 487 -17.49 -19.78 12.42
C ARG A 487 -18.09 -20.17 13.77
N ALA A 488 -19.13 -20.99 13.73
CA ALA A 488 -19.72 -21.56 14.93
C ALA A 488 -18.79 -22.61 15.57
N GLU A 489 -18.82 -22.73 16.90
CA GLU A 489 -18.03 -23.75 17.62
C GLU A 489 -18.48 -25.17 17.22
N GLY A 490 -17.56 -25.96 16.64
CA GLY A 490 -17.82 -27.35 16.24
C GLY A 490 -17.02 -27.77 15.00
N GLU A 491 -16.91 -29.08 14.77
CA GLU A 491 -16.18 -29.64 13.62
C GLU A 491 -17.02 -29.64 12.33
N GLN A 492 -18.35 -29.68 12.43
CA GLN A 492 -19.26 -29.71 11.29
C GLN A 492 -19.45 -28.29 10.70
N GLY A 493 -19.28 -28.17 9.38
CA GLY A 493 -19.59 -26.95 8.64
C GLY A 493 -21.08 -26.77 8.37
N ARG A 494 -21.52 -25.52 8.17
CA ARG A 494 -22.91 -25.17 7.86
C ARG A 494 -23.08 -24.47 6.52
N ASP A 495 -21.99 -24.24 5.79
CA ASP A 495 -22.04 -23.63 4.47
C ASP A 495 -22.68 -24.60 3.48
N ARG A 496 -23.40 -24.06 2.50
CA ARG A 496 -24.24 -24.86 1.61
C ARG A 496 -24.01 -24.54 0.17
N ILE A 497 -24.35 -25.52 -0.67
CA ILE A 497 -24.65 -25.28 -2.08
C ILE A 497 -26.17 -25.41 -2.27
N LEU A 498 -26.80 -24.33 -2.74
CA LEU A 498 -28.22 -24.27 -3.06
C LEU A 498 -28.44 -24.32 -4.57
N ILE A 499 -29.60 -24.84 -4.99
CA ILE A 499 -30.05 -24.81 -6.38
C ILE A 499 -31.40 -24.13 -6.42
N PHE A 500 -31.51 -23.10 -7.24
CA PHE A 500 -32.72 -22.37 -7.52
C PHE A 500 -33.15 -22.57 -8.98
N GLU A 501 -34.43 -22.85 -9.18
CA GLU A 501 -35.05 -23.00 -10.49
C GLU A 501 -36.30 -22.12 -10.54
N ASP A 502 -36.46 -21.39 -11.64
CA ASP A 502 -37.69 -20.68 -12.01
C ASP A 502 -38.37 -21.53 -13.08
N THR A 503 -39.47 -22.19 -12.72
CA THR A 503 -40.14 -23.14 -13.62
C THR A 503 -41.22 -22.53 -14.51
N ASP A 504 -41.62 -21.28 -14.26
CA ASP A 504 -42.66 -20.60 -15.04
C ASP A 504 -42.18 -19.34 -15.78
N GLY A 505 -40.94 -18.92 -15.54
CA GLY A 505 -40.26 -17.85 -16.24
C GLY A 505 -40.71 -16.46 -15.81
N ASP A 506 -41.27 -16.32 -14.61
CA ASP A 506 -41.73 -15.03 -14.07
C ASP A 506 -40.60 -14.21 -13.42
N GLY A 507 -39.39 -14.76 -13.33
CA GLY A 507 -38.21 -14.14 -12.73
C GLY A 507 -38.11 -14.35 -11.22
N ARG A 508 -39.02 -15.11 -10.60
CA ARG A 508 -38.95 -15.56 -9.22
C ARG A 508 -38.64 -17.05 -9.17
N PHE A 509 -37.70 -17.45 -8.32
CA PHE A 509 -37.38 -18.86 -8.17
C PHE A 509 -38.47 -19.56 -7.35
N ASP A 510 -39.18 -20.52 -7.95
CA ASP A 510 -40.29 -21.24 -7.32
C ASP A 510 -39.88 -22.62 -6.77
N LYS A 511 -38.64 -23.04 -7.05
CA LYS A 511 -38.02 -24.23 -6.47
C LYS A 511 -36.66 -23.94 -5.88
N ARG A 512 -36.42 -24.58 -4.73
CA ARG A 512 -35.16 -24.56 -4.00
C ARG A 512 -34.76 -25.98 -3.58
N LYS A 513 -33.51 -26.34 -3.83
CA LYS A 513 -32.88 -27.55 -3.28
C LYS A 513 -31.60 -27.19 -2.51
N VAL A 514 -31.26 -28.02 -1.54
CA VAL A 514 -29.95 -28.03 -0.89
C VAL A 514 -29.19 -29.20 -1.49
N PHE A 515 -28.11 -28.92 -2.20
CA PHE A 515 -27.26 -29.94 -2.82
C PHE A 515 -26.28 -30.54 -1.80
N THR A 516 -25.62 -29.68 -1.02
CA THR A 516 -24.84 -30.07 0.17
C THR A 516 -24.91 -28.99 1.24
N ASP A 517 -24.67 -29.34 2.51
CA ASP A 517 -24.78 -28.44 3.67
C ASP A 517 -23.73 -28.65 4.77
N ASP A 518 -22.60 -29.28 4.42
CA ASP A 518 -21.53 -29.66 5.33
C ASP A 518 -20.18 -28.97 5.03
N LEU A 519 -20.22 -27.84 4.30
CA LEU A 519 -19.03 -27.11 3.88
C LEU A 519 -18.55 -26.10 4.94
N ILE A 520 -17.27 -25.76 4.88
CA ILE A 520 -16.60 -24.81 5.79
C ILE A 520 -15.92 -23.72 4.97
N TYR A 521 -16.26 -22.45 5.25
CA TYR A 521 -15.78 -21.28 4.52
C TYR A 521 -15.80 -21.49 3.01
N VAL A 522 -17.01 -21.72 2.48
CA VAL A 522 -17.21 -21.81 1.02
C VAL A 522 -16.83 -20.48 0.38
N SER A 523 -16.05 -20.54 -0.68
CA SER A 523 -15.41 -19.36 -1.29
C SER A 523 -15.60 -19.27 -2.80
N GLY A 524 -15.97 -20.37 -3.45
CA GLY A 524 -16.22 -20.42 -4.89
C GLY A 524 -16.99 -21.66 -5.30
N ILE A 525 -17.72 -21.56 -6.41
CA ILE A 525 -18.50 -22.64 -7.02
C ILE A 525 -18.40 -22.57 -8.54
N GLU A 526 -18.37 -23.73 -9.20
CA GLU A 526 -18.65 -23.89 -10.62
C GLU A 526 -19.33 -25.25 -10.88
N VAL A 527 -20.24 -25.32 -11.85
CA VAL A 527 -21.01 -26.53 -12.18
C VAL A 527 -20.58 -27.05 -13.54
N GLY A 528 -20.27 -28.34 -13.62
CA GLY A 528 -19.85 -28.93 -14.88
C GLY A 528 -19.14 -30.27 -14.73
N HIS A 529 -18.91 -30.94 -15.86
CA HIS A 529 -18.16 -32.20 -15.92
C HIS A 529 -18.70 -33.31 -15.00
N GLY A 530 -20.03 -33.35 -14.81
CA GLY A 530 -20.72 -34.38 -14.03
C GLY A 530 -20.70 -34.15 -12.52
N GLY A 531 -20.62 -32.89 -12.08
CA GLY A 531 -20.72 -32.54 -10.67
C GLY A 531 -20.52 -31.04 -10.40
N VAL A 532 -20.16 -30.73 -9.16
CA VAL A 532 -19.97 -29.38 -8.65
C VAL A 532 -18.56 -29.21 -8.12
N TRP A 533 -17.88 -28.16 -8.55
CA TRP A 533 -16.52 -27.80 -8.15
C TRP A 533 -16.60 -26.70 -7.10
N VAL A 534 -16.01 -26.93 -5.94
CA VAL A 534 -16.24 -26.08 -4.76
C VAL A 534 -14.92 -25.71 -4.08
N GLY A 535 -14.71 -24.43 -3.87
CA GLY A 535 -13.68 -23.91 -2.98
C GLY A 535 -14.26 -23.89 -1.58
N SER A 536 -13.71 -24.69 -0.67
CA SER A 536 -14.08 -24.70 0.74
C SER A 536 -12.88 -25.13 1.56
N VAL A 537 -12.38 -24.23 2.39
CA VAL A 537 -11.08 -24.43 3.04
C VAL A 537 -11.04 -25.73 3.87
N PRO A 538 -9.93 -26.48 3.84
CA PRO A 538 -8.65 -26.15 3.20
C PRO A 538 -8.51 -26.65 1.75
N ASN A 539 -9.61 -27.04 1.10
CA ASN A 539 -9.58 -27.87 -0.10
C ASN A 539 -10.30 -27.22 -1.30
N PHE A 540 -9.88 -27.66 -2.48
CA PHE A 540 -10.66 -27.60 -3.70
C PHE A 540 -11.33 -28.96 -3.91
N TYR A 541 -12.66 -28.98 -3.88
CA TYR A 541 -13.46 -30.20 -3.97
C TYR A 541 -14.10 -30.37 -5.34
N PHE A 542 -14.34 -31.62 -5.71
CA PHE A 542 -15.32 -32.02 -6.71
C PHE A 542 -16.39 -32.89 -6.02
N ILE A 543 -17.65 -32.49 -6.11
CA ILE A 543 -18.79 -33.22 -5.58
C ILE A 543 -19.52 -33.85 -6.77
N PRO A 544 -19.48 -35.19 -6.93
CA PRO A 544 -20.04 -35.85 -8.11
C PRO A 544 -21.57 -35.81 -8.14
N ASP A 545 -22.13 -35.52 -9.30
CA ASP A 545 -23.55 -35.64 -9.67
C ASP A 545 -23.60 -36.11 -11.14
N ARG A 546 -23.15 -37.34 -11.36
CA ARG A 546 -22.95 -37.92 -12.69
C ARG A 546 -24.25 -38.42 -13.29
N ASP A 547 -25.25 -38.71 -12.46
CA ASP A 547 -26.58 -39.08 -12.93
C ASP A 547 -27.54 -37.88 -13.09
N GLY A 548 -27.17 -36.71 -12.58
CA GLY A 548 -27.85 -35.43 -12.80
C GLY A 548 -29.16 -35.33 -12.03
N ASP A 549 -29.30 -36.04 -10.92
CA ASP A 549 -30.50 -36.03 -10.09
C ASP A 549 -30.53 -34.91 -9.04
N ASP A 550 -29.48 -34.09 -9.01
CA ASP A 550 -29.22 -33.00 -8.07
C ASP A 550 -29.01 -33.49 -6.62
N VAL A 551 -28.46 -34.69 -6.45
CA VAL A 551 -28.00 -35.25 -5.18
C VAL A 551 -26.54 -35.71 -5.34
N PRO A 552 -25.65 -35.42 -4.38
CA PRO A 552 -24.29 -35.94 -4.45
C PRO A 552 -24.27 -37.48 -4.57
N ASP A 553 -23.63 -37.99 -5.62
CA ASP A 553 -23.44 -39.44 -5.86
C ASP A 553 -22.60 -40.10 -4.75
N GLY A 554 -21.82 -39.31 -4.03
CA GLY A 554 -20.90 -39.77 -3.00
C GLY A 554 -20.23 -38.61 -2.27
N PRO A 555 -19.23 -38.92 -1.41
CA PRO A 555 -18.47 -37.93 -0.68
C PRO A 555 -17.73 -36.97 -1.62
N ALA A 556 -17.55 -35.73 -1.17
CA ALA A 556 -16.71 -34.75 -1.87
C ALA A 556 -15.29 -35.31 -2.09
N GLU A 557 -14.83 -35.26 -3.34
CA GLU A 557 -13.49 -35.66 -3.75
C GLU A 557 -12.54 -34.47 -3.57
N ILE A 558 -11.44 -34.63 -2.84
CA ILE A 558 -10.41 -33.58 -2.71
C ILE A 558 -9.55 -33.59 -3.97
N ILE A 559 -9.69 -32.54 -4.78
CA ILE A 559 -8.89 -32.37 -6.00
C ILE A 559 -7.54 -31.77 -5.67
N ARG A 560 -7.51 -30.75 -4.81
CA ARG A 560 -6.29 -30.13 -4.25
C ARG A 560 -6.53 -29.68 -2.82
N ASP A 561 -5.46 -29.61 -2.05
CA ASP A 561 -5.42 -29.09 -0.68
C ASP A 561 -4.37 -27.98 -0.57
N GLY A 562 -4.32 -27.31 0.59
CA GLY A 562 -3.26 -26.35 0.93
C GLY A 562 -3.72 -24.93 1.20
N TRP A 563 -5.03 -24.63 1.09
CA TRP A 563 -5.55 -23.30 1.41
C TRP A 563 -5.77 -23.14 2.92
N GLY A 564 -5.24 -22.05 3.47
CA GLY A 564 -5.47 -21.67 4.85
C GLY A 564 -6.89 -21.13 5.07
N GLY A 565 -7.43 -21.29 6.28
CA GLY A 565 -8.67 -20.64 6.72
C GLY A 565 -8.44 -19.46 7.68
N GLN A 566 -7.20 -18.99 7.79
CA GLN A 566 -6.78 -17.90 8.67
C GLN A 566 -7.08 -16.53 8.06
N ASP A 567 -6.93 -16.43 6.74
CA ASP A 567 -7.46 -15.33 5.94
C ASP A 567 -8.78 -15.80 5.33
N GLN A 568 -9.87 -15.15 5.71
CA GLN A 568 -11.21 -15.50 5.25
C GLN A 568 -11.64 -14.72 4.00
N HIS A 569 -10.78 -13.81 3.53
CA HIS A 569 -11.02 -12.93 2.38
C HIS A 569 -10.23 -13.40 1.14
N GLU A 570 -9.01 -13.91 1.32
CA GLU A 570 -8.10 -14.31 0.23
C GLU A 570 -8.03 -15.84 0.05
N THR A 571 -9.12 -16.44 -0.44
CA THR A 571 -9.21 -17.89 -0.72
C THR A 571 -9.59 -18.17 -2.18
N LEU A 572 -9.62 -19.45 -2.57
CA LEU A 572 -10.06 -19.90 -3.90
C LEU A 572 -11.43 -19.33 -4.28
N ASN A 573 -11.52 -18.49 -5.30
CA ASN A 573 -12.77 -17.90 -5.73
C ASN A 573 -12.84 -17.75 -7.26
N THR A 574 -13.97 -17.27 -7.75
CA THR A 574 -14.17 -16.88 -9.17
C THR A 574 -13.83 -18.00 -10.15
N PHE A 575 -14.35 -19.20 -9.92
CA PHE A 575 -14.17 -20.31 -10.84
C PHE A 575 -14.92 -20.05 -12.14
N THR A 576 -14.29 -20.37 -13.26
CA THR A 576 -14.90 -20.25 -14.58
C THR A 576 -14.30 -21.30 -15.51
N TRP A 577 -15.13 -21.89 -16.37
CA TRP A 577 -14.66 -22.80 -17.41
C TRP A 577 -13.88 -22.05 -18.49
N GLY A 578 -12.77 -22.64 -18.93
CA GLY A 578 -12.03 -22.15 -20.08
C GLY A 578 -12.69 -22.57 -21.40
N PRO A 579 -12.24 -22.03 -22.54
CA PRO A 579 -12.67 -22.51 -23.87
C PRO A 579 -12.41 -24.00 -24.11
N ASP A 580 -11.48 -24.61 -23.37
CA ASP A 580 -11.12 -26.02 -23.41
C ASP A 580 -11.89 -26.91 -22.41
N GLY A 581 -12.79 -26.32 -21.63
CA GLY A 581 -13.42 -26.96 -20.47
C GLY A 581 -12.59 -26.74 -19.22
#